data_AF-D0LG73-F1
#
_entry.id   AF-D0LG73-F1
#
_cell.length_a   1.000
_cell.length_b   1.000
_cell.length_c   1.000
_cell.angle_alpha   90.00
_cell.angle_beta   90.00
_cell.angle_gamma   90.00
#
_symmetry.space_group_name_H-M   'P 1'
#
loop_
_entity.id
_entity.type
_entity.pdbx_description
1 polymer ?
#
loop_
_entity_poly.entity_id
_entity_poly.type
_entity_poly.pdbx_seq_one_letter_code
_entity_poly.pdbx_strand_id
1 'polypeptide(L)'
;MDEEYSQILDESVDLSQLLPRSGIGAQGPYLLIAAPGNPLIRLDARQLDSIELVERGAGAAFAVAGLAAAGLLAGALSLIPGGLFTCAGMAYLAHDRLSEARRRRRSRDLLLTLGDLPVALHVEDEPALVRRLADSLSPYTRAAPITRPEVYEDARRRLQTHGQERSDSEVRRELAGSLTVGAEVVQVVDDYLCIGATSFAIDEVRDCALRGANLPLSGSRSLQAALGLLVVAADERAREGEDVATLTRRIKEYEDWTGRTAGR
;
A
#
# COMPACT_ATOMS: atom_id res chain seq x y z
N MET A 1 -22.56 1.62 17.27
CA MET A 1 -21.89 1.15 16.04
C MET A 1 -22.82 1.59 14.93
N ASP A 2 -22.50 2.76 14.42
CA ASP A 2 -23.48 3.76 14.00
C ASP A 2 -23.78 3.62 12.51
N GLU A 3 -25.02 3.92 12.12
CA GLU A 3 -25.56 3.82 10.76
C GLU A 3 -24.73 4.55 9.68
N GLU A 4 -23.86 5.47 10.11
CA GLU A 4 -22.92 6.22 9.27
C GLU A 4 -21.83 5.32 8.64
N TYR A 5 -21.43 4.23 9.31
CA TYR A 5 -20.44 3.27 8.77
C TYR A 5 -21.00 2.39 7.65
N SER A 6 -22.31 2.12 7.69
CA SER A 6 -23.00 1.34 6.66
C SER A 6 -23.10 2.09 5.33
N GLN A 7 -23.15 3.43 5.36
CA GLN A 7 -23.19 4.25 4.13
C GLN A 7 -21.84 4.33 3.41
N ILE A 8 -20.72 4.19 4.13
CA ILE A 8 -19.37 4.17 3.52
C ILE A 8 -19.07 2.82 2.83
N LEU A 9 -19.87 1.79 3.09
CA LEU A 9 -19.70 0.43 2.55
C LEU A 9 -20.61 0.09 1.36
N ASP A 10 -21.53 0.98 0.97
CA ASP A 10 -22.55 0.73 -0.06
C ASP A 10 -22.51 1.72 -1.25
N GLU A 11 -21.35 2.31 -1.52
CA GLU A 11 -21.08 2.82 -2.86
C GLU A 11 -20.83 1.62 -3.78
N SER A 12 -21.67 1.47 -4.80
CA SER A 12 -21.48 0.45 -5.84
C SER A 12 -20.10 0.64 -6.47
N VAL A 13 -19.17 -0.24 -6.07
CA VAL A 13 -17.82 -0.20 -6.60
C VAL A 13 -17.91 -0.53 -8.08
N ASP A 14 -17.50 0.43 -8.89
CA ASP A 14 -17.49 0.29 -10.34
C ASP A 14 -16.31 -0.59 -10.75
N LEU A 15 -16.56 -1.90 -10.82
CA LEU A 15 -15.55 -2.89 -11.20
C LEU A 15 -14.99 -2.66 -12.61
N SER A 16 -15.62 -1.82 -13.44
CA SER A 16 -15.06 -1.43 -14.75
C SER A 16 -13.80 -0.57 -14.63
N GLN A 17 -13.54 0.00 -13.46
CA GLN A 17 -12.34 0.80 -13.16
C GLN A 17 -11.14 -0.07 -12.74
N LEU A 18 -11.34 -1.39 -12.60
CA LEU A 18 -10.26 -2.33 -12.32
C LEU A 18 -9.50 -2.66 -13.59
N LEU A 19 -8.18 -2.71 -13.46
CA LEU A 19 -7.30 -3.15 -14.52
C LEU A 19 -7.50 -4.65 -14.76
N PRO A 20 -7.58 -5.08 -16.04
CA PRO A 20 -8.10 -6.39 -16.40
C PRO A 20 -7.23 -7.57 -15.96
N ARG A 21 -5.92 -7.36 -15.75
CA ARG A 21 -5.00 -8.45 -15.40
C ARG A 21 -4.68 -8.49 -13.91
N SER A 22 -4.51 -7.33 -13.28
CA SER A 22 -4.15 -7.22 -11.87
C SER A 22 -5.35 -7.14 -10.92
N GLY A 23 -6.53 -6.76 -11.43
CA GLY A 23 -7.69 -6.47 -10.58
C GLY A 23 -7.49 -5.23 -9.69
N ILE A 24 -6.54 -4.36 -10.02
CA ILE A 24 -6.25 -3.13 -9.27
C ILE A 24 -6.92 -1.95 -9.99
N GLY A 25 -7.58 -1.05 -9.27
CA GLY A 25 -8.24 0.12 -9.84
C GLY A 25 -8.22 1.31 -8.90
N ALA A 26 -8.78 2.43 -9.34
CA ALA A 26 -8.90 3.64 -8.54
C ALA A 26 -10.29 4.24 -8.71
N GLN A 27 -10.96 4.53 -7.59
CA GLN A 27 -12.27 5.18 -7.55
C GLN A 27 -12.22 6.34 -6.56
N GLY A 28 -12.25 7.58 -7.06
CA GLY A 28 -12.09 8.76 -6.22
C GLY A 28 -10.75 8.73 -5.46
N PRO A 29 -10.74 8.89 -4.12
CA PRO A 29 -9.52 8.80 -3.31
C PRO A 29 -9.09 7.35 -3.02
N TYR A 30 -9.84 6.34 -3.47
CA TYR A 30 -9.63 4.96 -3.07
C TYR A 30 -8.85 4.15 -4.12
N LEU A 31 -7.79 3.49 -3.67
CA LEU A 31 -7.15 2.39 -4.38
C LEU A 31 -7.94 1.10 -4.12
N LEU A 32 -8.32 0.41 -5.18
CA LEU A 32 -9.11 -0.81 -5.17
C LEU A 32 -8.24 -2.00 -5.59
N ILE A 33 -8.32 -3.11 -4.87
CA ILE A 33 -7.58 -4.34 -5.17
C ILE A 33 -8.54 -5.53 -5.07
N ALA A 34 -8.91 -6.11 -6.20
CA ALA A 34 -9.74 -7.31 -6.30
C ALA A 34 -8.86 -8.53 -6.64
N ALA A 35 -8.11 -9.01 -5.65
CA ALA A 35 -7.29 -10.21 -5.82
C ALA A 35 -8.19 -11.46 -6.01
N PRO A 36 -7.85 -12.39 -6.92
CA PRO A 36 -8.65 -13.60 -7.14
C PRO A 36 -8.86 -14.39 -5.84
N GLY A 37 -10.12 -14.72 -5.54
CA GLY A 37 -10.48 -15.47 -4.33
C GLY A 37 -10.48 -14.66 -3.03
N ASN A 38 -10.11 -13.38 -3.08
CA ASN A 38 -10.19 -12.46 -1.96
C ASN A 38 -11.35 -11.46 -2.16
N PRO A 39 -11.96 -10.96 -1.07
CA PRO A 39 -12.88 -9.84 -1.15
C PRO A 39 -12.14 -8.59 -1.63
N LEU A 40 -12.90 -7.61 -2.13
CA LEU A 40 -12.36 -6.33 -2.54
C LEU A 40 -11.63 -5.65 -1.38
N ILE A 41 -10.38 -5.30 -1.59
CA ILE A 41 -9.60 -4.49 -0.66
C ILE A 41 -9.67 -3.04 -1.13
N ARG A 42 -10.00 -2.12 -0.21
CA ARG A 42 -10.08 -0.68 -0.49
C ARG A 42 -9.12 0.05 0.44
N LEU A 43 -8.21 0.84 -0.12
CA LEU A 43 -7.24 1.66 0.61
C LEU A 43 -7.47 3.14 0.29
N ASP A 44 -7.60 3.99 1.30
CA ASP A 44 -7.74 5.44 1.12
C ASP A 44 -6.37 6.10 0.88
N ALA A 45 -6.18 6.69 -0.30
CA ALA A 45 -4.94 7.36 -0.67
C ALA A 45 -4.65 8.61 0.17
N ARG A 46 -5.66 9.18 0.85
CA ARG A 46 -5.47 10.31 1.79
C ARG A 46 -4.65 9.95 3.02
N GLN A 47 -4.52 8.65 3.30
CA GLN A 47 -3.68 8.15 4.38
C GLN A 47 -2.22 7.98 3.96
N LEU A 48 -1.94 7.93 2.66
CA LEU A 48 -0.60 7.72 2.13
C LEU A 48 0.15 9.05 1.95
N ASP A 49 1.46 9.01 2.12
CA ASP A 49 2.33 10.14 1.84
C ASP A 49 2.50 10.33 0.32
N SER A 50 2.81 9.26 -0.41
CA SER A 50 2.84 9.28 -1.87
C SER A 50 2.45 7.94 -2.50
N ILE A 51 2.05 8.02 -3.78
CA ILE A 51 1.85 6.86 -4.66
C ILE A 51 2.60 7.14 -5.95
N GLU A 52 3.59 6.32 -6.24
CA GLU A 52 4.45 6.51 -7.40
C GLU A 52 4.60 5.22 -8.20
N LEU A 53 4.68 5.34 -9.52
CA LEU A 53 5.10 4.24 -10.37
C LEU A 53 6.62 4.09 -10.26
N VAL A 54 7.09 2.95 -9.75
CA VAL A 54 8.52 2.62 -9.81
C VAL A 54 8.81 2.09 -11.21
N GLU A 55 9.12 3.01 -12.12
CA GLU A 55 9.85 2.66 -13.32
C GLU A 55 11.25 2.24 -12.88
N ARG A 56 11.53 0.94 -12.77
CA ARG A 56 12.92 0.47 -12.70
C ARG A 56 13.61 0.80 -14.02
N GLY A 57 14.05 2.04 -14.16
CA GLY A 57 15.06 2.42 -15.14
C GLY A 57 16.30 1.55 -14.92
N ALA A 58 17.04 1.28 -15.99
CA ALA A 58 18.23 0.43 -16.01
C ALA A 58 19.41 0.94 -15.15
N GLY A 59 19.19 1.74 -14.10
CA GLY A 59 20.19 2.43 -13.28
C GLY A 59 20.09 2.25 -11.76
N ALA A 60 19.17 1.45 -11.21
CA ALA A 60 19.17 1.13 -9.78
C ALA A 60 19.98 -0.14 -9.50
N ALA A 61 21.30 0.03 -9.49
CA ALA A 61 22.29 -0.97 -9.15
C ALA A 61 22.34 -1.22 -7.64
N PHE A 62 21.47 -2.07 -7.09
CA PHE A 62 21.74 -2.77 -5.82
C PHE A 62 21.07 -4.15 -5.79
N ALA A 63 21.69 -5.12 -6.46
CA ALA A 63 21.71 -6.56 -6.13
C ALA A 63 22.62 -7.33 -7.12
N VAL A 64 23.86 -6.86 -7.34
CA VAL A 64 24.84 -7.51 -8.24
C VAL A 64 25.75 -8.52 -7.50
N ALA A 65 25.59 -8.72 -6.19
CA ALA A 65 26.47 -9.64 -5.46
C ALA A 65 26.16 -11.15 -5.60
N GLY A 66 25.04 -11.56 -6.20
CA GLY A 66 24.58 -12.96 -6.16
C GLY A 66 24.99 -13.86 -7.35
N LEU A 67 25.22 -13.30 -8.54
CA LEU A 67 25.36 -14.11 -9.77
C LEU A 67 26.81 -14.46 -10.13
N ALA A 68 27.80 -13.71 -9.65
CA ALA A 68 29.21 -14.05 -9.91
C ALA A 68 29.70 -15.26 -9.09
N ALA A 69 29.08 -15.54 -7.93
CA ALA A 69 29.46 -16.67 -7.08
C ALA A 69 28.90 -18.03 -7.55
N ALA A 70 27.77 -18.04 -8.27
CA ALA A 70 27.11 -19.28 -8.70
C ALA A 70 27.83 -19.98 -9.86
N GLY A 71 28.49 -19.22 -10.76
CA GLY A 71 29.22 -19.79 -11.89
C GLY A 71 30.46 -20.59 -11.51
N LEU A 72 31.14 -20.21 -10.42
CA LEU A 72 32.36 -20.87 -9.97
C LEU A 72 32.09 -22.17 -9.20
N LEU A 73 30.97 -22.26 -8.47
CA LEU A 73 30.62 -23.47 -7.71
C LEU A 73 30.05 -24.60 -8.59
N ALA A 74 29.37 -24.27 -9.68
CA ALA A 74 28.85 -25.27 -10.62
C ALA A 74 29.97 -26.03 -11.36
N GLY A 75 31.10 -25.38 -11.62
CA GLY A 75 32.28 -26.02 -12.19
C GLY A 75 32.98 -26.98 -11.23
N ALA A 76 32.98 -26.68 -9.93
CA ALA A 76 33.65 -27.49 -8.91
C ALA A 76 32.87 -28.76 -8.51
N LEU A 77 31.53 -28.73 -8.58
CA LEU A 77 30.67 -29.85 -8.17
C LEU A 77 30.41 -30.90 -9.28
N SER A 78 30.81 -30.65 -10.53
CA SER A 78 30.62 -31.60 -11.64
C SER A 78 31.61 -32.78 -11.63
N LEU A 79 32.65 -32.71 -10.81
CA LEU A 79 33.70 -33.75 -10.67
C LEU A 79 33.36 -34.83 -9.63
N ILE A 80 32.24 -34.70 -8.91
CA ILE A 80 31.81 -35.68 -7.90
C ILE A 80 30.72 -36.59 -8.50
N PRO A 81 30.84 -37.93 -8.40
CA PRO A 81 29.77 -38.84 -8.82
C PRO A 81 28.50 -38.55 -8.02
N GLY A 82 27.48 -38.01 -8.69
CA GLY A 82 26.23 -37.52 -8.07
C GLY A 82 25.93 -36.03 -8.32
N GLY A 83 26.91 -35.24 -8.78
CA GLY A 83 26.77 -33.80 -9.02
C GLY A 83 25.73 -33.38 -10.06
N LEU A 84 25.38 -34.29 -10.99
CA LEU A 84 24.37 -34.04 -12.03
C LEU A 84 22.96 -33.81 -11.44
N PHE A 85 22.60 -34.47 -10.33
CA PHE A 85 21.28 -34.31 -9.69
C PHE A 85 21.18 -33.01 -8.89
N THR A 86 22.25 -32.59 -8.21
CA THR A 86 22.30 -31.29 -7.52
C THR A 86 22.28 -30.11 -8.50
N CYS A 87 22.91 -30.24 -9.67
CA CYS A 87 22.86 -29.22 -10.72
C CYS A 87 21.46 -29.04 -11.31
N ALA A 88 20.67 -30.12 -11.48
CA ALA A 88 19.31 -30.04 -12.00
C ALA A 88 18.33 -29.39 -10.99
N GLY A 89 18.42 -29.73 -9.69
CA GLY A 89 17.59 -29.10 -8.65
C GLY A 89 17.91 -27.62 -8.44
N MET A 90 19.20 -27.25 -8.47
CA MET A 90 19.63 -25.84 -8.43
C MET A 90 19.27 -25.10 -9.72
N ALA A 91 19.28 -25.77 -10.88
CA ALA A 91 18.83 -25.18 -12.14
C ALA A 91 17.31 -24.95 -12.16
N TYR A 92 16.51 -25.82 -11.54
CA TYR A 92 15.06 -25.62 -11.39
C TYR A 92 14.74 -24.47 -10.43
N LEU A 93 15.36 -24.42 -9.25
CA LEU A 93 15.22 -23.30 -8.31
C LEU A 93 15.77 -21.99 -8.87
N ALA A 94 16.89 -22.04 -9.59
CA ALA A 94 17.42 -20.90 -10.32
C ALA A 94 16.50 -20.51 -11.47
N HIS A 95 15.88 -21.45 -12.20
CA HIS A 95 14.93 -21.14 -13.26
C HIS A 95 13.66 -20.50 -12.70
N ASP A 96 13.14 -21.00 -11.57
CA ASP A 96 11.96 -20.43 -10.92
C ASP A 96 12.27 -19.03 -10.39
N ARG A 97 13.38 -18.86 -9.67
CA ARG A 97 13.88 -17.55 -9.21
C ARG A 97 14.23 -16.61 -10.36
N LEU A 98 14.74 -17.11 -11.50
CA LEU A 98 15.10 -16.31 -12.67
C LEU A 98 13.86 -16.00 -13.52
N SER A 99 12.82 -16.84 -13.50
CA SER A 99 11.52 -16.57 -14.11
C SER A 99 10.74 -15.55 -13.28
N GLU A 100 10.77 -15.65 -11.95
CA GLU A 100 10.31 -14.64 -11.02
C GLU A 100 11.12 -13.35 -11.15
N ALA A 101 12.45 -13.41 -11.28
CA ALA A 101 13.30 -12.24 -11.52
C ALA A 101 13.09 -11.63 -12.92
N ARG A 102 12.75 -12.44 -13.93
CA ARG A 102 12.37 -11.96 -15.28
C ARG A 102 10.97 -11.36 -15.28
N ARG A 103 10.00 -11.90 -14.53
CA ARG A 103 8.69 -11.29 -14.26
C ARG A 103 8.88 -9.97 -13.49
N ARG A 104 9.76 -9.93 -12.48
CA ARG A 104 10.16 -8.75 -11.70
C ARG A 104 11.06 -7.75 -12.47
N ARG A 105 11.62 -8.13 -13.62
CA ARG A 105 12.35 -7.22 -14.54
C ARG A 105 11.41 -6.51 -15.51
N ARG A 106 10.17 -6.98 -15.64
CA ARG A 106 9.09 -6.33 -16.38
C ARG A 106 8.00 -5.77 -15.46
N SER A 107 8.15 -5.96 -14.14
CA SER A 107 7.16 -5.56 -13.14
C SER A 107 7.16 -4.05 -12.94
N ARG A 108 5.94 -3.52 -12.93
CA ARG A 108 5.57 -2.10 -12.82
C ARG A 108 4.93 -1.97 -11.46
N ASP A 109 5.78 -1.82 -10.45
CA ASP A 109 5.31 -1.85 -9.08
C ASP A 109 4.84 -0.44 -8.70
N LEU A 110 3.64 -0.34 -8.13
CA LEU A 110 3.18 0.87 -7.47
C LEU A 110 3.82 0.92 -6.10
N LEU A 111 4.56 1.98 -5.83
CA LEU A 111 5.13 2.23 -4.52
C LEU A 111 4.18 3.12 -3.74
N LEU A 112 3.61 2.56 -2.69
CA LEU A 112 2.83 3.26 -1.69
C LEU A 112 3.78 3.63 -0.56
N THR A 113 3.83 4.90 -0.17
CA THR A 113 4.69 5.34 0.94
C THR A 113 3.85 5.89 2.07
N LEU A 114 4.25 5.57 3.30
CA LEU A 114 3.67 6.13 4.51
C LEU A 114 4.75 6.20 5.59
N GLY A 115 5.22 7.42 5.90
CA GLY A 115 6.41 7.62 6.71
C GLY A 115 7.60 6.85 6.12
N ASP A 116 8.24 6.05 6.95
CA ASP A 116 9.39 5.22 6.57
C ASP A 116 9.00 3.84 6.01
N LEU A 117 7.71 3.59 5.77
CA LEU A 117 7.20 2.31 5.26
C LEU A 117 6.89 2.37 3.76
N PRO A 118 7.80 1.88 2.89
CA PRO A 118 7.53 1.65 1.48
C PRO A 118 6.85 0.29 1.25
N VAL A 119 5.68 0.30 0.61
CA VAL A 119 4.97 -0.92 0.20
C VAL A 119 4.88 -0.97 -1.33
N ALA A 120 5.50 -1.98 -1.93
CA ALA A 120 5.44 -2.23 -3.37
C ALA A 120 4.26 -3.15 -3.70
N LEU A 121 3.30 -2.65 -4.47
CA LEU A 121 2.19 -3.40 -5.02
C LEU A 121 2.49 -3.79 -6.47
N HIS A 122 2.50 -5.10 -6.73
CA HIS A 122 2.76 -5.61 -8.06
C HIS A 122 1.54 -5.46 -8.97
N VAL A 123 1.73 -4.84 -10.15
CA VAL A 123 0.67 -4.67 -11.15
C VAL A 123 1.05 -5.36 -12.46
N GLU A 124 0.24 -6.33 -12.89
CA GLU A 124 0.46 -7.13 -14.11
C GLU A 124 -0.03 -6.45 -15.42
N ASP A 125 -0.43 -5.18 -15.37
CA ASP A 125 -1.01 -4.42 -16.49
C ASP A 125 -0.01 -3.49 -17.20
N GLU A 126 -0.48 -2.84 -18.27
CA GLU A 126 0.30 -1.90 -19.11
C GLU A 126 0.80 -0.68 -18.31
N PRO A 127 2.06 -0.20 -18.45
CA PRO A 127 2.58 0.84 -17.58
C PRO A 127 1.86 2.17 -17.77
N ALA A 128 1.31 2.42 -18.97
CA ALA A 128 0.47 3.59 -19.22
C ALA A 128 -0.80 3.57 -18.36
N LEU A 129 -1.39 2.39 -18.13
CA LEU A 129 -2.56 2.24 -17.27
C LEU A 129 -2.18 2.36 -15.79
N VAL A 130 -1.08 1.74 -15.37
CA VAL A 130 -0.57 1.86 -14.00
C VAL A 130 -0.20 3.31 -13.68
N ARG A 131 0.43 4.01 -14.64
CA ARG A 131 0.74 5.43 -14.52
C ARG A 131 -0.51 6.29 -14.42
N ARG A 132 -1.53 6.05 -15.25
CA ARG A 132 -2.83 6.75 -15.14
C ARG A 132 -3.48 6.54 -13.77
N LEU A 133 -3.33 5.35 -13.20
CA LEU A 133 -3.82 5.04 -11.87
C LEU A 133 -3.03 5.75 -10.76
N ALA A 134 -1.69 5.82 -10.87
CA ALA A 134 -0.88 6.61 -9.97
C ALA A 134 -1.21 8.12 -10.09
N ASP A 135 -1.31 8.63 -11.31
CA ASP A 135 -1.64 10.03 -11.61
C ASP A 135 -3.06 10.41 -11.12
N SER A 136 -4.01 9.46 -11.13
CA SER A 136 -5.36 9.71 -10.62
C SER A 136 -5.42 9.76 -9.09
N LEU A 137 -4.61 8.95 -8.40
CA LEU A 137 -4.58 8.88 -6.94
C LEU A 137 -3.61 9.88 -6.30
N SER A 138 -2.52 10.24 -6.98
CA SER A 138 -1.48 11.15 -6.49
C SER A 138 -2.04 12.45 -5.89
N PRO A 139 -3.03 13.14 -6.49
CA PRO A 139 -3.62 14.36 -5.92
C PRO A 139 -4.27 14.22 -4.54
N TYR A 140 -4.63 13.00 -4.13
CA TYR A 140 -5.25 12.73 -2.84
C TYR A 140 -4.22 12.45 -1.74
N THR A 141 -2.97 12.19 -2.09
CA THR A 141 -1.90 11.85 -1.13
C THR A 141 -1.49 13.06 -0.28
N ARG A 142 -0.87 12.78 0.88
CA ARG A 142 -0.48 13.80 1.85
C ARG A 142 0.73 14.63 1.39
N ALA A 143 1.60 14.12 0.53
CA ALA A 143 2.73 14.90 0.00
C ALA A 143 2.34 15.79 -1.20
N ALA A 144 1.27 15.45 -1.93
CA ALA A 144 0.88 16.19 -3.12
C ALA A 144 0.37 17.61 -2.80
N PRO A 145 0.58 18.61 -3.67
CA PRO A 145 -0.10 19.89 -3.56
C PRO A 145 -1.63 19.70 -3.55
N ILE A 146 -2.34 20.45 -2.72
CA ILE A 146 -3.80 20.41 -2.70
C ILE A 146 -4.29 21.04 -4.02
N THR A 147 -4.95 20.25 -4.85
CA THR A 147 -5.51 20.70 -6.14
C THR A 147 -7.02 20.52 -6.23
N ARG A 148 -7.61 19.74 -5.30
CA ARG A 148 -9.02 19.35 -5.30
C ARG A 148 -9.74 19.89 -4.07
N PRO A 149 -11.01 20.35 -4.21
CA PRO A 149 -11.80 20.83 -3.07
C PRO A 149 -12.00 19.78 -1.99
N GLU A 150 -12.24 18.51 -2.33
CA GLU A 150 -12.41 17.43 -1.34
C GLU A 150 -11.17 17.19 -0.47
N VAL A 151 -9.97 17.36 -1.04
CA VAL A 151 -8.69 17.24 -0.33
C VAL A 151 -8.47 18.45 0.56
N TYR A 152 -8.88 19.64 0.10
CA TYR A 152 -8.85 20.87 0.91
C TYR A 152 -9.77 20.76 2.13
N GLU A 153 -11.03 20.33 1.96
CA GLU A 153 -11.96 20.19 3.10
C GLU A 153 -11.48 19.14 4.09
N ASP A 154 -10.90 18.03 3.59
CA ASP A 154 -10.29 17.01 4.43
C ASP A 154 -9.07 17.54 5.22
N ALA A 155 -8.16 18.23 4.54
CA ALA A 155 -7.00 18.88 5.17
C ALA A 155 -7.43 19.91 6.22
N ARG A 156 -8.46 20.71 5.92
CA ARG A 156 -9.00 21.71 6.85
C ARG A 156 -9.64 21.07 8.08
N ARG A 157 -10.42 20.00 7.90
CA ARG A 157 -10.98 19.22 9.00
C ARG A 157 -9.87 18.69 9.90
N ARG A 158 -8.82 18.09 9.34
CA ARG A 158 -7.66 17.60 10.10
C ARG A 158 -6.93 18.71 10.86
N LEU A 159 -6.73 19.86 10.22
CA LEU A 159 -6.11 21.03 10.85
C LEU A 159 -6.94 21.54 12.05
N GLN A 160 -8.27 21.56 11.94
CA GLN A 160 -9.16 21.97 13.03
C GLN A 160 -9.08 21.02 14.23
N THR A 161 -8.95 19.72 14.00
CA THR A 161 -8.81 18.72 15.06
C THR A 161 -7.44 18.77 15.76
N HIS A 162 -6.41 19.34 15.13
CA HIS A 162 -5.05 19.38 15.67
C HIS A 162 -4.88 20.34 16.87
N GLY A 163 -5.86 21.23 17.11
CA GLY A 163 -5.85 22.17 18.24
C GLY A 163 -6.47 21.64 19.54
N GLN A 164 -7.03 20.43 19.55
CA GLN A 164 -7.62 19.79 20.73
C GLN A 164 -6.81 18.54 21.08
N GLU A 165 -6.66 18.22 22.38
CA GLU A 165 -6.10 16.93 22.79
C GLU A 165 -6.92 15.81 22.12
N ARG A 166 -6.31 15.15 21.14
CA ARG A 166 -6.98 14.11 20.36
C ARG A 166 -7.22 12.90 21.26
N SER A 167 -8.49 12.56 21.42
CA SER A 167 -8.87 11.31 22.04
C SER A 167 -8.55 10.13 21.11
N ASP A 168 -8.25 8.96 21.69
CA ASP A 168 -8.08 7.71 20.92
C ASP A 168 -9.29 7.42 20.01
N SER A 169 -10.49 7.83 20.44
CA SER A 169 -11.71 7.71 19.62
C SER A 169 -11.69 8.56 18.35
N GLU A 170 -11.07 9.74 18.37
CA GLU A 170 -10.97 10.60 17.20
C GLU A 170 -9.93 10.10 16.21
N VAL A 171 -8.78 9.62 16.72
CA VAL A 171 -7.77 8.93 15.90
C VAL A 171 -8.37 7.72 15.21
N ARG A 172 -9.11 6.88 15.96
CA ARG A 172 -9.82 5.73 15.40
C ARG A 172 -10.86 6.13 14.36
N ARG A 173 -11.58 7.24 14.57
CA ARG A 173 -12.57 7.75 13.60
C ARG A 173 -11.90 8.24 12.32
N GLU A 174 -10.75 8.90 12.41
CA GLU A 174 -9.96 9.32 11.23
C GLU A 174 -9.47 8.10 10.43
N LEU A 175 -9.01 7.07 11.14
CA LEU A 175 -8.46 5.88 10.52
C LEU A 175 -9.55 4.89 10.08
N ALA A 176 -10.78 5.05 10.55
CA ALA A 176 -11.87 4.17 10.17
C ALA A 176 -12.11 4.22 8.66
N GLY A 177 -11.99 3.06 8.02
CA GLY A 177 -12.14 2.94 6.57
C GLY A 177 -10.87 3.28 5.78
N SER A 178 -9.72 3.53 6.44
CA SER A 178 -8.42 3.69 5.78
C SER A 178 -8.07 2.48 4.92
N LEU A 179 -8.35 1.29 5.46
CA LEU A 179 -8.25 0.03 4.74
C LEU A 179 -9.48 -0.82 5.08
N THR A 180 -10.17 -1.34 4.07
CA THR A 180 -11.25 -2.33 4.24
C THR A 180 -10.99 -3.56 3.41
N VAL A 181 -11.43 -4.71 3.91
CA VAL A 181 -11.34 -6.03 3.27
C VAL A 181 -12.76 -6.58 3.15
N GLY A 182 -13.38 -6.38 1.99
CA GLY A 182 -14.84 -6.53 1.84
C GLY A 182 -15.57 -5.51 2.71
N ALA A 183 -16.45 -6.01 3.58
CA ALA A 183 -17.17 -5.18 4.56
C ALA A 183 -16.40 -5.00 5.88
N GLU A 184 -15.26 -5.67 6.05
CA GLU A 184 -14.50 -5.65 7.30
C GLU A 184 -13.51 -4.48 7.30
N VAL A 185 -13.59 -3.61 8.30
CA VAL A 185 -12.62 -2.53 8.50
C VAL A 185 -11.35 -3.10 9.13
N VAL A 186 -10.20 -2.70 8.61
CA VAL A 186 -8.90 -2.96 9.23
C VAL A 186 -8.57 -1.81 10.16
N GLN A 187 -8.33 -2.12 11.43
CA GLN A 187 -8.04 -1.13 12.46
C GLN A 187 -7.00 -1.65 13.44
N VAL A 188 -6.29 -0.73 14.09
CA VAL A 188 -5.38 -1.06 15.20
C VAL A 188 -6.13 -0.88 16.51
N VAL A 189 -6.08 -1.90 17.36
CA VAL A 189 -6.60 -1.87 18.72
C VAL A 189 -5.48 -2.35 19.63
N ASP A 190 -4.99 -1.44 20.48
CA ASP A 190 -3.83 -1.67 21.33
C ASP A 190 -2.63 -2.14 20.49
N ASP A 191 -2.11 -3.35 20.75
CA ASP A 191 -0.98 -3.96 20.04
C ASP A 191 -1.40 -4.98 18.96
N TYR A 192 -2.67 -4.91 18.52
CA TYR A 192 -3.24 -5.86 17.57
C TYR A 192 -3.79 -5.16 16.32
N LEU A 193 -3.53 -5.77 15.16
CA LEU A 193 -4.22 -5.47 13.91
C LEU A 193 -5.50 -6.31 13.84
N CYS A 194 -6.65 -5.65 13.86
CA CYS A 194 -7.96 -6.27 13.82
C CYS A 194 -8.58 -6.14 12.43
N ILE A 195 -9.08 -7.26 11.90
CA ILE A 195 -9.78 -7.37 10.62
C ILE A 195 -11.08 -8.12 10.87
N GLY A 196 -12.17 -7.38 11.02
CA GLY A 196 -13.45 -7.94 11.45
C GLY A 196 -13.32 -8.66 12.80
N ALA A 197 -13.55 -9.98 12.80
CA ALA A 197 -13.43 -10.83 13.99
C ALA A 197 -12.02 -11.44 14.18
N THR A 198 -11.11 -11.25 13.23
CA THR A 198 -9.75 -11.82 13.27
C THR A 198 -8.79 -10.76 13.80
N SER A 199 -7.82 -11.16 14.64
CA SER A 199 -6.79 -10.25 15.16
C SER A 199 -5.41 -10.90 15.07
N PHE A 200 -4.40 -10.06 14.83
CA PHE A 200 -2.99 -10.46 14.73
C PHE A 200 -2.15 -9.52 15.58
N ALA A 201 -1.15 -10.05 16.29
CA ALA A 201 -0.20 -9.21 16.99
C ALA A 201 0.61 -8.37 15.98
N ILE A 202 0.85 -7.09 16.25
CA ILE A 202 1.58 -6.22 15.32
C ILE A 202 2.97 -6.80 14.98
N ASP A 203 3.67 -7.38 15.96
CA ASP A 203 4.97 -8.03 15.74
C ASP A 203 4.88 -9.19 14.75
N GLU A 204 3.81 -10.00 14.81
CA GLU A 204 3.56 -11.09 13.85
C GLU A 204 3.29 -10.53 12.45
N VAL A 205 2.51 -9.45 12.35
CA VAL A 205 2.24 -8.78 11.07
C VAL A 205 3.53 -8.25 10.46
N ARG A 206 4.42 -7.64 11.27
CA ARG A 206 5.74 -7.16 10.85
C ARG A 206 6.59 -8.31 10.32
N ASP A 207 6.68 -9.42 11.05
CA ASP A 207 7.41 -10.61 10.65
C ASP A 207 6.89 -11.23 9.34
N CYS A 208 5.56 -11.33 9.21
CA CYS A 208 4.92 -11.79 7.98
C CYS A 208 5.21 -10.86 6.80
N ALA A 209 5.16 -9.54 7.01
CA ALA A 209 5.43 -8.55 5.97
C ALA A 209 6.89 -8.61 5.49
N LEU A 210 7.85 -8.76 6.42
CA LEU A 210 9.27 -8.94 6.09
C LEU A 210 9.53 -10.18 5.22
N ARG A 211 8.73 -11.23 5.42
CA ARG A 211 8.78 -12.46 4.61
C ARG A 211 8.00 -12.36 3.30
N GLY A 212 7.30 -11.25 3.06
CA GLY A 212 6.38 -11.09 1.93
C GLY A 212 5.17 -12.02 1.99
N ALA A 213 4.77 -12.44 3.19
CA ALA A 213 3.67 -13.37 3.42
C ALA A 213 2.31 -12.65 3.54
N ASN A 214 1.24 -13.44 3.43
CA ASN A 214 -0.12 -12.97 3.66
C ASN A 214 -0.60 -13.39 5.05
N LEU A 215 -1.40 -12.54 5.67
CA LEU A 215 -2.18 -12.83 6.87
C LEU A 215 -3.38 -13.71 6.50
N PRO A 216 -3.57 -14.87 7.15
CA PRO A 216 -4.68 -15.77 6.86
C PRO A 216 -5.98 -15.24 7.46
N LEU A 217 -6.97 -14.93 6.63
CA LEU A 217 -8.29 -14.50 7.08
C LEU A 217 -9.27 -15.68 7.09
N SER A 218 -10.36 -15.53 7.84
CA SER A 218 -11.40 -16.56 7.92
C SER A 218 -11.96 -16.93 6.53
N GLY A 219 -12.12 -18.22 6.22
CA GLY A 219 -12.78 -18.67 4.99
C GLY A 219 -11.93 -18.60 3.72
N SER A 220 -10.67 -19.06 3.77
CA SER A 220 -9.70 -19.09 2.65
C SER A 220 -9.26 -17.73 2.09
N ARG A 221 -9.62 -16.66 2.78
CA ARG A 221 -9.25 -15.28 2.44
C ARG A 221 -7.85 -14.97 2.98
N SER A 222 -7.19 -13.97 2.41
CA SER A 222 -5.88 -13.52 2.86
C SER A 222 -5.65 -12.03 2.59
N LEU A 223 -4.89 -11.37 3.46
CA LEU A 223 -4.46 -9.98 3.28
C LEU A 223 -2.93 -9.95 3.21
N GLN A 224 -2.34 -9.26 2.23
CA GLN A 224 -0.90 -9.07 2.21
C GLN A 224 -0.47 -8.32 3.48
N ALA A 225 0.44 -8.89 4.28
CA ALA A 225 0.79 -8.32 5.59
C ALA A 225 1.32 -6.89 5.48
N ALA A 226 2.02 -6.56 4.39
CA ALA A 226 2.49 -5.21 4.09
C ALA A 226 1.35 -4.18 3.96
N LEU A 227 0.18 -4.57 3.44
CA LEU A 227 -1.00 -3.68 3.40
C LEU A 227 -1.55 -3.46 4.80
N GLY A 228 -1.55 -4.49 5.65
CA GLY A 228 -1.90 -4.34 7.07
C GLY A 228 -0.98 -3.38 7.82
N LEU A 229 0.33 -3.40 7.52
CA LEU A 229 1.29 -2.46 8.10
C LEU A 229 1.04 -1.00 7.71
N LEU A 230 0.41 -0.71 6.56
CA LEU A 230 0.03 0.67 6.24
C LEU A 230 -0.96 1.24 7.26
N VAL A 231 -1.86 0.41 7.78
CA VAL A 231 -2.80 0.84 8.83
C VAL A 231 -2.07 1.06 10.15
N VAL A 232 -1.11 0.20 10.48
CA VAL A 232 -0.26 0.35 11.66
C VAL A 232 0.55 1.65 11.58
N ALA A 233 1.21 1.92 10.45
CA ALA A 233 1.95 3.15 10.24
C ALA A 233 1.05 4.40 10.23
N ALA A 234 -0.19 4.29 9.73
CA ALA A 234 -1.16 5.38 9.76
C ALA A 234 -1.59 5.69 11.21
N ASP A 235 -1.79 4.66 12.02
CA ASP A 235 -2.14 4.78 13.44
C ASP A 235 -0.99 5.36 14.27
N GLU A 236 0.23 4.85 14.11
CA GLU A 236 1.43 5.39 14.75
C GLU A 236 1.59 6.88 14.41
N ARG A 237 1.49 7.24 13.14
CA ARG A 237 1.58 8.64 12.70
C ARG A 237 0.45 9.51 13.24
N ALA A 238 -0.78 8.99 13.29
CA ALA A 238 -1.91 9.75 13.80
C ALA A 238 -1.76 10.04 15.31
N ARG A 239 -1.10 9.15 16.06
CA ARG A 239 -0.74 9.34 17.48
C ARG A 239 0.44 10.31 17.67
N GLU A 240 1.47 10.21 16.83
CA GLU A 240 2.63 11.14 16.85
C GLU A 240 2.24 12.56 16.45
N GLY A 241 1.18 12.70 15.67
CA GLY A 241 0.66 13.97 15.18
C GLY A 241 1.14 14.27 13.77
N GLU A 242 0.23 14.77 12.94
CA GLU A 242 0.58 15.23 11.59
C GLU A 242 1.45 16.50 11.64
N ASP A 243 2.35 16.67 10.66
CA ASP A 243 3.11 17.91 10.50
C ASP A 243 2.18 19.09 10.13
N VAL A 244 1.72 19.77 11.18
CA VAL A 244 0.82 20.93 11.10
C VAL A 244 1.40 22.04 10.24
N ALA A 245 2.72 22.24 10.27
CA ALA A 245 3.36 23.30 9.49
C ALA A 245 3.24 23.01 7.99
N THR A 246 3.50 21.77 7.58
CA THR A 246 3.32 21.33 6.19
C THR A 246 1.85 21.38 5.77
N LEU A 247 0.92 20.94 6.62
CA LEU A 247 -0.51 20.97 6.32
C LEU A 247 -1.03 22.41 6.16
N THR A 248 -0.67 23.29 7.09
CA THR A 248 -1.05 24.72 7.07
C THR A 248 -0.50 25.41 5.83
N ARG A 249 0.76 25.14 5.48
CA ARG A 249 1.38 25.68 4.26
C ARG A 249 0.60 25.27 3.02
N ARG A 250 0.26 23.98 2.88
CA ARG A 250 -0.49 23.46 1.72
C ARG A 250 -1.88 24.05 1.60
N ILE A 251 -2.59 24.20 2.71
CA ILE A 251 -3.92 24.84 2.75
C ILE A 251 -3.81 26.30 2.27
N LYS A 252 -2.83 27.05 2.80
CA LYS A 252 -2.59 28.43 2.41
C LYS A 252 -2.27 28.57 0.92
N GLU A 253 -1.40 27.71 0.38
CA GLU A 253 -1.06 27.70 -1.05
C GLU A 253 -2.31 27.48 -1.93
N TYR A 254 -3.22 26.60 -1.51
CA TYR A 254 -4.48 26.38 -2.22
C TYR A 254 -5.44 27.58 -2.10
N GLU A 255 -5.55 28.19 -0.92
CA GLU A 255 -6.34 29.39 -0.68
C GLU A 255 -5.85 30.57 -1.54
N ASP A 256 -4.53 30.78 -1.58
CA ASP A 256 -3.88 31.80 -2.40
C ASP A 256 -4.12 31.54 -3.90
N TRP A 257 -4.03 30.29 -4.34
CA TRP A 257 -4.27 29.91 -5.74
C TRP A 257 -5.75 30.07 -6.17
N THR A 258 -6.69 29.67 -5.31
CA THR A 258 -8.13 29.73 -5.62
C THR A 258 -8.77 31.09 -5.35
N GLY A 259 -8.06 31.99 -4.65
CA GLY A 259 -8.62 33.25 -4.15
C GLY A 259 -9.64 33.05 -3.02
N ARG A 260 -9.78 31.83 -2.48
CA ARG A 260 -10.58 31.55 -1.28
C ARG A 260 -9.76 31.99 -0.08
N THR A 261 -9.97 33.21 0.38
CA THR A 261 -9.51 33.59 1.72
C THR A 261 -10.48 33.03 2.75
N ALA A 262 -9.99 32.29 3.74
CA ALA A 262 -10.78 31.87 4.88
C ALA A 262 -11.29 33.11 5.64
N GLY A 263 -12.53 33.53 5.39
CA GLY A 263 -13.23 34.55 6.16
C GLY A 263 -13.74 35.76 5.36
N ARG A 264 -14.91 35.59 4.75
CA ARG A 264 -16.02 36.57 4.85
C ARG A 264 -17.24 35.85 5.38
#